data_AF-A0A2C6MGR6-F1
#
_entry.id   AF-A0A2C6MGR6-F1
#
_cell.length_a   1.000
_cell.length_b   1.000
_cell.length_c   1.000
_cell.angle_alpha   90.00
_cell.angle_beta   90.00
_cell.angle_gamma   90.00
#
_symmetry.space_group_name_H-M   'P 1'
#
loop_
_entity.id
_entity.type
_entity.pdbx_description
1 polymer ?
#
loop_
_entity_poly.entity_id
_entity_poly.type
_entity_poly.pdbx_seq_one_letter_code
_entity_poly.pdbx_strand_id
1 'polypeptide(L)' 'MGYRNVFWSVALVDWRPDAGSPEQNKNTVMERLHNGAVVLLHAVNKANADMLGDLIKECKEKGYQFRSLDEI' A
#
# COMPACT_ATOMS: atom_id res chain seq x y z
N MET A 1 9.39 16.96 -22.13
CA MET A 1 8.17 16.66 -21.35
C MET A 1 8.57 16.64 -19.88
N GLY A 2 8.08 17.57 -19.05
CA GLY A 2 8.52 17.76 -17.66
C GLY A 2 7.89 16.78 -16.66
N TYR A 3 7.91 15.48 -16.97
CA TYR A 3 7.34 14.43 -16.11
C TYR A 3 8.41 13.75 -15.25
N ARG A 4 8.00 13.28 -14.06
CA ARG A 4 8.80 12.42 -13.16
C ARG A 4 8.30 10.97 -13.32
N ASN A 5 9.21 10.04 -13.59
CA ASN A 5 8.89 8.61 -13.55
C ASN A 5 8.83 8.15 -12.10
N VAL A 6 7.71 7.54 -11.70
CA VAL A 6 7.51 7.02 -10.34
C VAL A 6 7.14 5.55 -10.43
N PHE A 7 7.86 4.74 -9.68
CA PHE A 7 7.58 3.32 -9.48
C PHE A 7 7.25 3.06 -8.02
N TRP A 8 6.95 1.81 -7.70
CA TRP A 8 6.63 1.34 -6.37
C TRP A 8 7.59 0.24 -5.94
N SER A 9 7.77 0.06 -4.64
CA SER A 9 8.55 -1.04 -4.06
C SER A 9 7.68 -2.12 -3.42
N VAL A 10 6.39 -1.82 -3.18
CA VAL A 10 5.40 -2.75 -2.64
C VAL A 10 4.21 -2.84 -3.57
N ALA A 11 3.80 -4.06 -3.92
CA ALA A 11 2.65 -4.34 -4.77
C ALA A 11 1.88 -5.57 -4.30
N LEU A 12 0.59 -5.59 -4.66
CA LEU A 12 -0.35 -6.67 -4.48
C LEU A 12 -0.90 -7.10 -5.84
N VAL A 13 -1.53 -8.28 -5.92
CA VAL A 13 -2.26 -8.76 -7.11
C VAL A 13 -3.66 -8.14 -7.17
N ASP A 14 -3.82 -6.94 -6.63
CA ASP A 14 -5.12 -6.31 -6.36
C ASP A 14 -5.80 -5.70 -7.59
N TRP A 15 -5.14 -5.75 -8.76
CA TRP A 15 -5.81 -5.57 -10.05
C TRP A 15 -6.86 -6.66 -10.32
N ARG A 16 -6.84 -7.75 -9.55
CA ARG A 16 -7.92 -8.75 -9.48
C ARG A 16 -8.88 -8.38 -8.34
N PRO A 17 -10.16 -8.09 -8.64
CA PRO A 17 -11.15 -7.67 -7.63
C PRO A 17 -11.37 -8.67 -6.47
N ASP A 18 -11.16 -9.96 -6.75
CA ASP A 18 -11.38 -11.11 -5.85
C ASP A 18 -10.09 -11.64 -5.19
N ALA A 19 -8.95 -10.98 -5.41
CA ALA A 19 -7.67 -11.48 -4.89
C ALA A 19 -7.49 -11.25 -3.39
N GLY A 20 -7.18 -12.35 -2.69
CA GLY A 20 -6.77 -12.36 -1.29
C GLY A 20 -7.89 -12.07 -0.29
N SER A 21 -7.57 -12.20 0.99
CA SER A 21 -8.38 -11.71 2.10
C SER A 21 -7.82 -10.39 2.65
N PRO A 22 -8.62 -9.60 3.40
CA PRO A 22 -8.14 -8.38 4.06
C PRO A 22 -6.86 -8.61 4.87
N GLU A 23 -6.82 -9.71 5.63
CA GLU A 23 -5.67 -10.11 6.46
C GLU A 23 -4.45 -10.47 5.61
N GLN A 24 -4.61 -11.29 4.57
CA GLN A 24 -3.51 -11.67 3.67
C GLN A 24 -2.89 -10.45 2.97
N ASN A 25 -3.73 -9.54 2.48
CA ASN A 25 -3.28 -8.36 1.76
C ASN A 25 -2.56 -7.39 2.70
N LYS A 26 -3.11 -7.16 3.91
CA LYS A 26 -2.45 -6.38 4.95
C LYS A 26 -1.09 -6.97 5.32
N ASN A 27 -1.03 -8.26 5.65
CA ASN A 27 0.21 -8.93 6.04
C ASN A 27 1.27 -8.83 4.94
N THR A 28 0.87 -9.01 3.67
CA THR A 28 1.77 -8.84 2.53
C THR A 28 2.37 -7.45 2.46
N VAL A 29 1.58 -6.39 2.70
CA VAL A 29 2.10 -5.02 2.74
C VAL A 29 3.05 -4.85 3.92
N MET A 30 2.68 -5.31 5.10
CA MET A 30 3.48 -5.16 6.32
C MET A 30 4.82 -5.89 6.25
N GLU A 31 4.85 -7.10 5.70
CA GLU A 31 6.07 -7.90 5.51
C GLU A 31 7.06 -7.24 4.53
N ARG A 32 6.55 -6.45 3.58
CA ARG A 32 7.34 -5.78 2.54
C ARG A 32 7.63 -4.32 2.87
N LEU A 33 7.09 -3.81 3.98
CA LEU A 33 7.22 -2.40 4.33
C LEU A 33 8.66 -2.08 4.73
N HIS A 34 9.16 -0.95 4.26
CA HIS A 34 10.47 -0.41 4.61
C HIS A 34 10.43 1.12 4.54
N ASN A 35 11.45 1.79 5.10
CA ASN A 35 11.57 3.24 5.01
C ASN A 35 11.62 3.68 3.54
N GLY A 36 10.79 4.67 3.19
CA GLY A 36 10.66 5.17 1.81
C GLY A 36 9.83 4.29 0.87
N ALA A 37 9.12 3.28 1.38
CA ALA A 37 8.27 2.43 0.55
C ALA A 37 7.15 3.23 -0.14
N VAL A 38 6.94 2.94 -1.42
CA VAL A 38 5.77 3.38 -2.19
C VAL A 38 4.92 2.14 -2.45
N VAL A 39 3.68 2.15 -1.96
CA VAL A 39 2.74 1.03 -2.04
C VAL A 39 1.78 1.28 -3.20
N LEU A 40 1.79 0.41 -4.21
CA LEU A 40 0.83 0.44 -5.31
C LEU A 40 -0.48 -0.26 -4.90
N LEU A 41 -1.60 0.45 -5.09
CA LEU A 41 -2.95 -0.06 -4.87
C LEU A 41 -3.88 0.32 -6.02
N HIS A 42 -4.86 -0.53 -6.31
CA HIS A 42 -5.94 -0.31 -7.27
C HIS A 42 -7.31 -0.27 -6.54
N ALA A 43 -8.16 0.70 -6.88
CA ALA A 43 -9.48 0.91 -6.26
C ALA A 43 -10.56 -0.10 -6.72
N VAL A 44 -10.17 -1.35 -7.03
CA VAL A 44 -11.06 -2.39 -7.59
C VAL A 44 -11.18 -3.63 -6.70
N ASN A 45 -10.36 -3.76 -5.66
CA ASN A 45 -10.34 -4.92 -4.77
C ASN A 45 -10.98 -4.60 -3.41
N LYS A 46 -12.03 -5.34 -3.04
CA LYS A 46 -12.76 -5.11 -1.78
C LYS A 46 -11.93 -5.43 -0.55
N ALA A 47 -11.11 -6.49 -0.60
CA ALA A 47 -10.26 -6.87 0.52
C ALA A 47 -9.25 -5.77 0.88
N ASN A 48 -8.72 -5.04 -0.12
CA ASN A 48 -7.87 -3.88 0.09
C ASN A 48 -8.63 -2.72 0.75
N ALA A 49 -9.85 -2.42 0.29
CA ALA A 49 -10.67 -1.40 0.93
C ALA A 49 -10.96 -1.73 2.40
N ASP A 50 -11.29 -3.00 2.68
CA ASP A 50 -11.64 -3.47 4.03
C ASP A 50 -10.41 -3.48 4.98
N MET A 51 -9.18 -3.68 4.48
CA MET A 51 -7.95 -3.71 5.31
C MET A 51 -7.24 -2.36 5.50
N LEU A 52 -7.53 -1.36 4.66
CA LEU A 52 -6.79 -0.09 4.62
C LEU A 52 -6.77 0.65 5.97
N GLY A 53 -7.88 0.64 6.71
CA GLY A 53 -7.98 1.30 8.01
C GLY A 53 -6.99 0.74 9.03
N ASP A 54 -6.96 -0.59 9.16
CA ASP A 54 -6.06 -1.30 10.08
C ASP A 54 -4.60 -1.20 9.65
N LEU A 55 -4.34 -1.27 8.34
CA LEU A 55 -3.00 -1.07 7.78
C LEU A 55 -2.45 0.32 8.15
N ILE A 56 -3.22 1.39 7.91
CA ILE A 56 -2.80 2.76 8.22
C ILE A 56 -2.54 2.92 9.71
N LYS A 57 -3.41 2.36 10.56
CA LYS A 57 -3.25 2.41 12.02
C LYS A 57 -1.94 1.75 12.44
N GLU A 58 -1.68 0.52 11.98
CA GLU A 58 -0.48 -0.22 12.36
C GLU A 58 0.81 0.43 11.81
N CYS A 59 0.78 0.98 10.59
CA CYS A 59 1.90 1.75 10.06
C CYS A 59 2.25 2.94 10.96
N LYS A 60 1.24 3.69 11.43
CA LYS A 60 1.43 4.82 12.36
C LYS A 60 1.98 4.37 13.71
N GLU A 61 1.47 3.26 14.25
CA GLU A 61 1.96 2.68 15.52
C GLU A 61 3.43 2.26 15.42
N LYS A 62 3.87 1.80 14.24
CA LYS A 62 5.30 1.50 13.95
C LYS A 62 6.15 2.75 13.65
N GLY A 63 5.57 3.95 13.70
CA GLY A 63 6.29 5.21 13.50
C GLY A 63 6.41 5.67 12.05
N TYR A 64 5.72 5.02 11.10
CA TYR A 64 5.70 5.48 9.72
C TYR A 64 4.83 6.72 9.55
N GLN A 65 5.24 7.58 8.61
CA GLN A 65 4.47 8.73 8.15
C GLN A 65 4.01 8.49 6.71
N PHE A 66 2.79 8.88 6.41
CA PHE A 66 2.27 8.91 5.05
C PHE A 66 2.51 10.29 4.46
N ARG A 67 3.08 10.35 3.26
CA ARG A 67 3.37 11.59 2.53
C ARG A 67 2.92 11.47 1.09
N SER A 68 2.72 12.62 0.44
CA SER A 68 2.49 12.68 -0.99
C SER A 68 3.79 12.39 -1.76
N LEU A 69 3.69 11.96 -3.03
CA LEU A 69 4.86 11.74 -3.89
C LEU A 69 5.68 13.02 -4.15
N ASP A 70 5.06 14.19 -3.96
CA ASP A 70 5.72 15.49 -4.10
C ASP A 70 6.65 15.81 -2.92
N GLU A 71 6.50 15.10 -1.80
CA GLU A 71 7.30 15.25 -0.58
C GLU A 71 8.38 14.16 -0.42
N ILE A 72 8.56 13.31 -1.44
CA ILE A 72 9.56 12.22 -1.50
C ILE A 72 10.71 12.58 -2.43
#